data_AF-A0A671VFT6-F1
#
_entry.id   AF-A0A671VFT6-F1
#
_cell.length_a   1.000
_cell.length_b   1.000
_cell.length_c   1.000
_cell.angle_alpha   90.00
_cell.angle_beta   90.00
_cell.angle_gamma   90.00
#
_symmetry.space_group_name_H-M   'P 1'
#
loop_
_entity.id
_entity.type
_entity.pdbx_description
1 polymer ?
#
loop_
_entity_poly.entity_id
_entity_poly.type
_entity_poly.pdbx_seq_one_letter_code
_entity_poly.pdbx_strand_id
1 'polypeptide(L)'
;MSSDSVSTSAELSPELRVKPKAAAKKVQRDSDKEEPQLLPNEMVQDMAQDITYFCPFIGALRGTVTVTNYRLFFKCIDREPAFVLDLPLGVVSRVEKIGNASRDVSYGLVCKDMRNLRFAHKQLEDTLRKSIFEVLMKFAFPVSNGLPIFAYEYGQVFPENGWKVYDAVSEYKRQGIPNESWRITKVNDHYEVCDTYPSTLAVPVNIPDEELKRVAAFRAKGRIPVLSWIHPESQATVTRCSQPMVGVNGKRSKEDEKYLQAIMDANAQSHKLFIFDARPSVNAAANKMKGGGYESEDAYQNAELVFLDIHNIHRIGHGDKNHTDADRSPVFIQFIDCVWQLTRQVRNECC
;
A
#
# COMPACT_ATOMS: atom_id res chain seq x y z
N MET A 1 15.44 60.15 9.82
CA MET A 1 14.43 60.27 8.75
C MET A 1 14.57 59.03 7.87
N SER A 2 13.46 58.31 7.75
CA SER A 2 13.13 57.07 7.04
C SER A 2 14.19 56.01 6.74
N SER A 3 13.99 54.87 7.41
CA SER A 3 14.40 53.52 7.04
C SER A 3 13.21 52.80 6.40
N ASP A 4 13.32 52.36 5.14
CA ASP A 4 12.29 51.54 4.50
C ASP A 4 12.75 50.07 4.43
N SER A 5 12.12 49.25 5.26
CA SER A 5 12.12 47.80 5.21
C SER A 5 10.90 47.32 4.43
N VAL A 6 11.11 46.56 3.35
CA VAL A 6 10.03 45.96 2.57
C VAL A 6 9.63 44.63 3.23
N SER A 7 8.42 44.61 3.79
CA SER A 7 7.73 43.43 4.33
C SER A 7 6.67 42.98 3.34
N THR A 8 6.61 41.67 3.08
CA THR A 8 5.62 40.98 2.28
C THR A 8 4.28 40.89 3.02
N SER A 9 3.20 41.35 2.39
CA SER A 9 1.83 41.06 2.83
C SER A 9 1.00 40.62 1.63
N ALA A 10 0.48 39.39 1.72
CA ALA A 10 -0.56 38.86 0.87
C ALA A 10 -1.90 39.13 1.58
N GLU A 11 -2.70 40.05 1.04
CA GLU A 11 -4.11 40.20 1.38
C GLU A 11 -4.89 40.39 0.07
N LEU A 12 -5.77 39.44 -0.24
CA LEU A 12 -6.84 39.63 -1.21
C LEU A 12 -8.17 39.24 -0.56
N SER A 13 -9.10 40.17 -0.70
CA SER A 13 -10.32 40.46 0.05
C SER A 13 -11.50 39.49 -0.18
N PRO A 14 -12.61 39.65 0.58
CA PRO A 14 -13.64 38.64 0.83
C PRO A 14 -14.97 38.85 0.04
N GLU A 15 -15.93 37.96 0.33
CA GLU A 15 -17.39 38.02 0.08
C GLU A 15 -17.95 37.39 -1.20
N LEU A 16 -18.39 36.12 -1.09
CA LEU A 16 -19.59 35.61 -1.76
C LEU A 16 -20.69 35.43 -0.71
N ARG A 17 -21.51 36.46 -0.59
CA ARG A 17 -22.63 36.58 0.34
C ARG A 17 -23.89 36.00 -0.30
N VAL A 18 -24.31 34.80 0.10
CA VAL A 18 -25.64 34.27 -0.26
C VAL A 18 -26.63 34.67 0.85
N LYS A 19 -27.69 35.39 0.47
CA LYS A 19 -28.73 35.92 1.37
C LYS A 19 -29.64 34.79 1.93
N PRO A 20 -30.08 34.86 3.21
CA PRO A 20 -31.03 33.92 3.76
C PRO A 20 -32.48 34.45 3.72
N LYS A 21 -33.43 33.56 3.42
CA LYS A 21 -34.85 33.52 3.89
C LYS A 21 -35.59 32.44 3.06
N ALA A 22 -36.59 31.70 3.54
CA ALA A 22 -37.03 31.24 4.84
C ALA A 22 -38.14 30.22 4.54
N ALA A 23 -38.05 29.01 5.09
CA ALA A 23 -39.20 28.16 5.44
C ALA A 23 -38.67 26.95 6.23
N ALA A 24 -38.82 26.99 7.55
CA ALA A 24 -38.52 25.88 8.44
C ALA A 24 -39.48 24.72 8.17
N LYS A 25 -39.07 23.76 7.32
CA LYS A 25 -39.54 22.38 7.45
C LYS A 25 -38.72 21.76 8.57
N LYS A 26 -39.41 21.34 9.65
CA LYS A 26 -38.83 20.50 10.70
C LYS A 26 -38.11 19.32 10.04
N VAL A 27 -36.78 19.36 10.00
CA VAL A 27 -35.96 18.17 9.75
C VAL A 27 -36.10 17.35 11.03
N GLN A 28 -36.89 16.29 10.93
CA GLN A 28 -36.97 15.27 11.95
C GLN A 28 -35.55 14.72 12.14
N ARG A 29 -34.95 14.92 13.31
CA ARG A 29 -33.63 14.35 13.64
C ARG A 29 -33.75 12.84 13.51
N ASP A 30 -33.01 12.24 12.58
CA ASP A 30 -32.83 10.79 12.38
C ASP A 30 -32.08 10.13 13.57
N SER A 31 -32.23 10.63 14.80
CA SER A 31 -31.49 10.17 15.99
C SER A 31 -31.89 8.75 16.45
N ASP A 32 -33.02 8.24 15.96
CA ASP A 32 -33.71 7.09 16.56
C ASP A 32 -33.51 5.77 15.80
N LYS A 33 -32.77 5.76 14.68
CA LYS A 33 -32.50 4.51 13.95
C LYS A 33 -31.28 3.80 14.55
N GLU A 34 -31.46 2.60 15.09
CA GLU A 34 -30.35 1.73 15.53
C GLU A 34 -29.43 1.31 14.36
N GLU A 35 -29.91 1.46 13.13
CA GLU A 35 -29.28 0.92 11.92
C GLU A 35 -28.20 1.85 11.31
N PRO A 36 -27.13 1.28 10.73
CA PRO A 36 -26.14 2.05 10.00
C PRO A 36 -26.71 2.63 8.70
N GLN A 37 -26.22 3.81 8.30
CA GLN A 37 -26.42 4.30 6.94
C GLN A 37 -25.62 3.43 5.97
N LEU A 38 -26.31 2.64 5.16
CA LEU A 38 -25.70 1.70 4.22
C LEU A 38 -25.14 2.44 2.99
N LEU A 39 -23.96 2.01 2.52
CA LEU A 39 -23.44 2.40 1.21
C LEU A 39 -24.26 1.76 0.09
N PRO A 40 -24.18 2.28 -1.16
CA PRO A 40 -24.77 1.62 -2.31
C PRO A 40 -24.29 0.16 -2.42
N ASN A 41 -25.26 -0.76 -2.44
CA ASN A 41 -25.08 -2.23 -2.44
C ASN A 41 -24.46 -2.83 -1.16
N GLU A 42 -24.34 -2.05 -0.08
CA GLU A 42 -24.10 -2.60 1.25
C GLU A 42 -25.40 -3.22 1.79
N MET A 43 -25.32 -4.46 2.27
CA MET A 43 -26.45 -5.24 2.75
C MET A 43 -26.17 -5.78 4.15
N VAL A 44 -27.14 -5.61 5.05
CA VAL A 44 -27.12 -6.22 6.38
C VAL A 44 -27.17 -7.74 6.25
N GLN A 45 -26.23 -8.42 6.89
CA GLN A 45 -26.12 -9.88 6.92
C GLN A 45 -26.71 -10.47 8.19
N ASP A 46 -26.52 -9.78 9.32
CA ASP A 46 -27.17 -10.10 10.60
C ASP A 46 -27.12 -8.88 11.53
N MET A 47 -27.99 -8.90 12.54
CA MET A 47 -28.11 -7.86 13.56
C MET A 47 -28.48 -8.48 14.90
N ALA A 48 -27.69 -8.21 15.94
CA ALA A 48 -27.96 -8.67 17.29
C ALA A 48 -28.02 -7.51 18.27
N GLN A 49 -29.09 -7.47 19.06
CA GLN A 49 -29.26 -6.56 20.18
C GLN A 49 -28.60 -7.15 21.43
N ASP A 50 -28.52 -6.34 22.50
CA ASP A 50 -27.99 -6.74 23.79
C ASP A 50 -26.54 -7.26 23.77
N ILE A 51 -25.75 -6.83 22.80
CA ILE A 51 -24.33 -7.10 22.74
C ILE A 51 -23.60 -6.13 23.66
N THR A 52 -22.69 -6.64 24.48
CA THR A 52 -21.80 -5.84 25.32
C THR A 52 -20.46 -5.66 24.62
N TYR A 53 -20.13 -4.44 24.22
CA TYR A 53 -18.79 -4.05 23.80
C TYR A 53 -17.96 -3.62 25.03
N PHE A 54 -16.79 -4.23 25.22
CA PHE A 54 -15.86 -3.84 26.30
C PHE A 54 -14.89 -2.79 25.77
N CYS A 55 -15.27 -1.52 25.87
CA CYS A 55 -14.42 -0.40 25.50
C CYS A 55 -13.26 -0.28 26.51
N PRO A 56 -11.98 -0.34 26.08
CA PRO A 56 -10.84 -0.22 27.00
C PRO A 56 -10.78 1.12 27.75
N PHE A 57 -11.46 2.15 27.25
CA PHE A 57 -11.39 3.52 27.76
C PHE A 57 -12.60 3.93 28.61
N ILE A 58 -13.77 3.34 28.35
CA ILE A 58 -15.04 3.78 28.94
C ILE A 58 -15.73 2.65 29.71
N GLY A 59 -15.26 1.41 29.55
CA GLY A 59 -15.86 0.22 30.16
C GLY A 59 -16.91 -0.44 29.27
N ALA A 60 -17.79 -1.22 29.88
CA ALA A 60 -18.79 -2.01 29.17
C ALA A 60 -19.93 -1.13 28.63
N LEU A 61 -20.24 -1.28 27.35
CA LEU A 61 -21.34 -0.59 26.66
C LEU A 61 -22.27 -1.65 26.08
N ARG A 62 -23.56 -1.59 26.42
CA ARG A 62 -24.58 -2.49 25.86
C ARG A 62 -25.24 -1.80 24.67
N GLY A 63 -25.45 -2.53 23.59
CA GLY A 63 -26.01 -1.97 22.37
C GLY A 63 -26.27 -3.02 21.29
N THR A 64 -26.46 -2.53 20.07
CA THR A 64 -26.78 -3.35 18.90
C THR A 64 -25.54 -3.48 18.02
N VAL A 65 -25.20 -4.71 17.61
CA VAL A 65 -24.23 -4.99 16.54
C VAL A 65 -24.98 -5.30 15.27
N THR A 66 -24.64 -4.61 14.19
CA THR A 66 -25.04 -4.93 12.82
C THR A 66 -23.80 -5.33 12.05
N VAL A 67 -23.86 -6.47 11.35
CA VAL A 67 -22.80 -6.90 10.43
C VAL A 67 -23.34 -6.83 9.01
N THR A 68 -22.63 -6.13 8.13
CA THR A 68 -22.94 -6.05 6.70
C THR A 68 -21.94 -6.87 5.89
N ASN A 69 -22.07 -6.88 4.57
CA ASN A 69 -21.04 -7.37 3.65
C ASN A 69 -19.79 -6.45 3.57
N TYR A 70 -19.76 -5.32 4.29
CA TYR A 70 -18.64 -4.36 4.30
C TYR A 70 -18.09 -4.05 5.69
N ARG A 71 -18.94 -3.86 6.71
CA ARG A 71 -18.53 -3.38 8.04
C ARG A 71 -19.22 -4.14 9.18
N LEU A 72 -18.61 -4.11 10.35
CA LEU A 72 -19.28 -4.25 11.63
C LEU A 72 -19.62 -2.85 12.15
N PHE A 73 -20.87 -2.66 12.56
CA PHE A 73 -21.35 -1.42 13.14
C PHE A 73 -21.96 -1.71 14.51
N PHE A 74 -21.43 -1.08 15.56
CA PHE A 74 -21.98 -1.16 16.91
C PHE A 74 -22.50 0.20 17.36
N LYS A 75 -23.72 0.24 17.92
CA LYS A 75 -24.34 1.46 18.44
C LYS A 75 -24.93 1.22 19.84
N CYS A 76 -24.59 2.09 20.78
CA CYS A 76 -25.13 2.14 22.13
C CYS A 76 -25.84 3.48 22.34
N ILE A 77 -27.16 3.43 22.55
CA ILE A 77 -28.04 4.60 22.67
C ILE A 77 -28.21 5.09 24.12
N ASP A 78 -27.74 4.32 25.10
CA ASP A 78 -27.82 4.66 26.54
C ASP A 78 -26.91 5.84 26.95
N ARG A 79 -26.30 6.52 25.96
CA ARG A 79 -25.40 7.65 26.15
C ARG A 79 -25.78 8.80 25.23
N GLU A 80 -25.49 10.01 25.66
CA GLU A 80 -25.61 11.22 24.84
C GLU A 80 -24.23 11.92 24.70
N PRO A 81 -23.69 12.04 23.47
CA PRO A 81 -24.18 11.44 22.23
C PRO A 81 -24.06 9.90 22.26
N ALA A 82 -24.89 9.22 21.44
CA ALA A 82 -24.84 7.76 21.30
C ALA A 82 -23.42 7.31 20.93
N PHE A 83 -22.97 6.22 21.56
CA PHE A 83 -21.67 5.66 21.23
C PHE A 83 -21.77 4.82 19.96
N VAL A 84 -20.88 5.09 19.00
CA VAL A 84 -20.83 4.37 17.71
C VAL A 84 -19.42 3.84 17.50
N LEU A 85 -19.33 2.59 17.05
CA LEU A 85 -18.12 1.95 16.57
C LEU A 85 -18.39 1.40 15.17
N ASP A 86 -17.76 2.02 14.18
CA ASP A 86 -17.82 1.62 12.78
C ASP A 86 -16.48 1.00 12.37
N LEU A 87 -16.50 -0.25 11.91
CA LEU A 87 -15.33 -1.07 11.62
C LEU A 87 -15.47 -1.77 10.27
N PRO A 88 -14.78 -1.29 9.21
CA PRO A 88 -14.71 -2.02 7.94
C PRO A 88 -14.16 -3.44 8.15
N LEU A 89 -14.85 -4.46 7.66
CA LEU A 89 -14.48 -5.85 7.89
C LEU A 89 -13.10 -6.20 7.32
N GLY A 90 -12.66 -5.49 6.28
CA GLY A 90 -11.31 -5.65 5.69
C GLY A 90 -10.17 -5.33 6.65
N VAL A 91 -10.41 -4.57 7.73
CA VAL A 91 -9.40 -4.31 8.77
C VAL A 91 -9.29 -5.44 9.78
N VAL A 92 -10.24 -6.37 9.84
CA VAL A 92 -10.17 -7.52 10.76
C VAL A 92 -9.07 -8.46 10.28
N SER A 93 -8.13 -8.76 11.17
CA SER A 93 -7.05 -9.72 10.94
C SER A 93 -7.42 -11.12 11.47
N ARG A 94 -8.11 -11.18 12.60
CA ARG A 94 -8.51 -12.44 13.25
C ARG A 94 -9.77 -12.21 14.09
N VAL A 95 -10.63 -13.22 14.12
CA VAL A 95 -11.76 -13.31 15.05
C VAL A 95 -11.47 -14.46 16.01
N GLU A 96 -11.59 -14.21 17.30
CA GLU A 96 -11.26 -15.16 18.36
C GLU A 96 -12.46 -15.41 19.25
N LYS A 97 -12.70 -16.66 19.63
CA LYS A 97 -13.65 -16.97 20.69
C LYS A 97 -12.95 -16.81 22.04
N ILE A 98 -13.58 -16.10 22.98
CA ILE A 98 -13.03 -15.84 24.31
C ILE A 98 -13.92 -16.55 25.35
N GLY A 99 -13.31 -17.38 26.20
CA GLY A 99 -13.98 -18.06 27.31
C GLY A 99 -14.33 -19.54 27.05
N ASN A 100 -14.50 -20.29 28.14
CA ASN A 100 -14.86 -21.72 28.15
C ASN A 100 -16.29 -21.89 28.68
N ALA A 101 -17.17 -22.47 27.84
CA ALA A 101 -18.39 -23.22 28.21
C ALA A 101 -19.29 -22.67 29.35
N SER A 102 -19.46 -21.35 29.48
CA SER A 102 -20.52 -20.74 30.30
C SER A 102 -21.51 -19.97 29.42
N ARG A 103 -22.66 -19.59 29.99
CA ARG A 103 -23.86 -19.04 29.31
C ARG A 103 -23.64 -17.82 28.40
N ASP A 104 -22.47 -17.19 28.47
CA ASP A 104 -22.13 -16.00 27.70
C ASP A 104 -21.07 -16.32 26.63
N VAL A 105 -21.39 -16.01 25.37
CA VAL A 105 -20.48 -16.11 24.23
C VAL A 105 -19.70 -14.80 24.13
N SER A 106 -18.39 -14.84 24.38
CA SER A 106 -17.51 -13.71 24.12
C SER A 106 -16.64 -13.95 22.88
N TYR A 107 -16.36 -12.88 22.14
CA TYR A 107 -15.44 -12.93 21.01
C TYR A 107 -14.59 -11.65 20.93
N GLY A 108 -13.39 -11.80 20.39
CA GLY A 108 -12.41 -10.74 20.16
C GLY A 108 -12.14 -10.55 18.67
N LEU A 109 -11.92 -9.31 18.27
CA LEU A 109 -11.47 -8.93 16.92
C LEU A 109 -10.09 -8.30 17.03
N VAL A 110 -9.10 -8.94 16.43
CA VAL A 110 -7.75 -8.37 16.26
C VAL A 110 -7.73 -7.65 14.92
N CYS A 111 -7.43 -6.35 14.92
CA CYS A 111 -7.52 -5.51 13.73
C CYS A 111 -6.15 -5.05 13.23
N LYS A 112 -6.06 -4.80 11.93
CA LYS A 112 -4.85 -4.32 11.21
C LYS A 112 -4.54 -2.85 11.52
N ASP A 113 -5.52 -2.12 12.04
CA ASP A 113 -5.41 -0.71 12.45
C ASP A 113 -5.01 -0.55 13.94
N MET A 114 -4.31 -1.56 14.49
CA MET A 114 -3.74 -1.57 15.83
C MET A 114 -4.77 -1.60 16.98
N ARG A 115 -6.03 -1.94 16.69
CA ARG A 115 -7.08 -2.08 17.69
C ARG A 115 -7.40 -3.56 17.99
N ASN A 116 -7.76 -3.83 19.23
CA ASN A 116 -8.39 -5.08 19.66
C ASN A 116 -9.76 -4.77 20.25
N LEU A 117 -10.81 -5.38 19.72
CA LEU A 117 -12.19 -5.13 20.12
C LEU A 117 -12.77 -6.38 20.75
N ARG A 118 -13.48 -6.25 21.87
CA ARG A 118 -14.08 -7.39 22.58
C ARG A 118 -15.57 -7.19 22.73
N PHE A 119 -16.32 -8.23 22.39
CA PHE A 119 -17.77 -8.27 22.50
C PHE A 119 -18.19 -9.50 23.32
N ALA A 120 -19.33 -9.41 23.99
CA ALA A 120 -20.00 -10.55 24.60
C ALA A 120 -21.50 -10.46 24.42
N HIS A 121 -22.16 -11.62 24.37
CA HIS A 121 -23.60 -11.74 24.37
C HIS A 121 -24.04 -13.00 25.08
N LYS A 122 -25.29 -13.02 25.54
CA LYS A 122 -25.90 -14.23 26.07
C LYS A 122 -26.12 -15.24 24.95
N GLN A 123 -25.87 -16.51 25.23
CA GLN A 123 -26.17 -17.58 24.29
C GLN A 123 -27.68 -17.58 23.99
N LEU A 124 -28.03 -17.47 22.71
CA LEU A 124 -29.43 -17.59 22.28
C LEU A 124 -29.86 -19.05 22.43
N GLU A 125 -31.09 -19.28 22.89
CA GLU A 125 -31.67 -20.63 23.02
C GLU A 125 -32.01 -21.24 21.64
N ASP A 126 -32.16 -20.40 20.62
CA ASP A 126 -32.45 -20.82 19.25
C ASP A 126 -31.16 -21.24 18.51
N THR A 127 -30.99 -22.55 18.35
CA THR A 127 -29.83 -23.17 17.71
C THR A 127 -29.81 -23.01 16.18
N LEU A 128 -30.88 -22.49 15.56
CA LEU A 128 -30.98 -22.29 14.11
C LEU A 128 -30.43 -20.93 13.67
N ARG A 129 -30.30 -19.97 14.58
CA ARG A 129 -29.78 -18.63 14.26
C ARG A 129 -28.25 -18.65 14.22
N LYS A 130 -27.68 -18.23 13.10
CA LYS A 130 -26.22 -18.02 12.97
C LYS A 130 -25.76 -17.04 14.04
N SER A 131 -24.65 -17.35 14.70
CA SER A 131 -24.07 -16.40 15.65
C SER A 131 -23.41 -15.23 14.89
N ILE A 132 -23.39 -14.04 15.48
CA ILE A 132 -22.63 -12.89 14.94
C ILE A 132 -21.17 -13.28 14.68
N PHE A 133 -20.62 -14.17 15.50
CA PHE A 133 -19.30 -14.76 15.30
C PHE A 133 -19.16 -15.48 13.94
N GLU A 134 -20.11 -16.33 13.57
CA GLU A 134 -20.11 -17.03 12.27
C GLU A 134 -20.26 -16.06 11.09
N VAL A 135 -21.12 -15.04 11.24
CA VAL A 135 -21.31 -14.01 10.22
C VAL A 135 -20.01 -13.22 10.02
N LEU A 136 -19.33 -12.83 11.11
CA LEU A 136 -18.03 -12.18 11.03
C LEU A 136 -16.96 -13.06 10.39
N MET A 137 -16.88 -14.34 10.76
CA MET A 137 -15.96 -15.29 10.14
C MET A 137 -16.19 -15.46 8.63
N LYS A 138 -17.44 -15.32 8.18
CA LYS A 138 -17.79 -15.40 6.76
C LYS A 138 -17.44 -14.12 6.00
N PHE A 139 -17.91 -12.96 6.49
CA PHE A 139 -17.85 -11.70 5.75
C PHE A 139 -16.59 -10.88 5.99
N ALA A 140 -15.85 -11.11 7.08
CA ALA A 140 -14.52 -10.52 7.26
C ALA A 140 -13.42 -11.21 6.43
N PHE A 141 -13.68 -12.45 6.01
CA PHE A 141 -12.75 -13.24 5.20
C PHE A 141 -13.42 -13.75 3.92
N PRO A 142 -13.93 -12.85 3.05
CA PRO A 142 -14.76 -13.24 1.91
C PRO A 142 -14.04 -14.19 0.95
N VAL A 143 -12.76 -13.94 0.65
CA VAL A 143 -11.94 -14.79 -0.24
C VAL A 143 -11.84 -16.23 0.30
N SER A 144 -11.61 -16.38 1.60
CA SER A 144 -11.53 -17.71 2.25
C SER A 144 -12.86 -18.45 2.27
N ASN A 145 -13.97 -17.74 2.06
CA ASN A 145 -15.33 -18.28 2.08
C ASN A 145 -15.98 -18.30 0.68
N GLY A 146 -15.20 -18.12 -0.40
CA GLY A 146 -15.71 -18.14 -1.78
C GLY A 146 -16.68 -16.99 -2.10
N LEU A 147 -16.57 -15.87 -1.39
CA LEU A 147 -17.36 -14.66 -1.60
C LEU A 147 -16.54 -13.58 -2.30
N PRO A 148 -17.20 -12.67 -3.06
CA PRO A 148 -16.53 -11.49 -3.59
C PRO A 148 -16.08 -10.55 -2.46
N ILE A 149 -14.98 -9.84 -2.68
CA ILE A 149 -14.63 -8.68 -1.84
C ILE A 149 -15.61 -7.53 -2.14
N PHE A 150 -15.98 -6.76 -1.12
CA PHE A 150 -16.97 -5.68 -1.24
C PHE A 150 -16.65 -4.67 -2.35
N ALA A 151 -15.38 -4.49 -2.72
CA ALA A 151 -14.98 -3.63 -3.82
C ALA A 151 -15.66 -3.97 -5.18
N TYR A 152 -16.05 -5.24 -5.39
CA TYR A 152 -16.79 -5.65 -6.59
C TYR A 152 -18.31 -5.42 -6.48
N GLU A 153 -18.82 -5.20 -5.28
CA GLU A 153 -20.25 -4.95 -5.03
C GLU A 153 -20.54 -3.46 -4.88
N TYR A 154 -19.57 -2.69 -4.37
CA TYR A 154 -19.71 -1.27 -4.07
C TYR A 154 -20.18 -0.44 -5.27
N GLY A 155 -21.38 0.14 -5.14
CA GLY A 155 -22.09 0.80 -6.24
C GLY A 155 -21.99 2.32 -6.29
N GLN A 156 -21.13 2.94 -5.49
CA GLN A 156 -21.06 4.41 -5.47
C GLN A 156 -20.40 4.95 -6.74
N VAL A 157 -21.01 5.97 -7.33
CA VAL A 157 -20.49 6.69 -8.49
C VAL A 157 -19.88 8.01 -8.03
N PHE A 158 -18.69 8.32 -8.54
CA PHE A 158 -18.00 9.58 -8.32
C PHE A 158 -17.90 10.36 -9.64
N PRO A 159 -17.84 11.70 -9.62
CA PRO A 159 -17.68 12.50 -10.84
C PRO A 159 -16.38 12.17 -11.59
N GLU A 160 -15.31 11.90 -10.85
CA GLU A 160 -13.99 11.59 -11.40
C GLU A 160 -13.74 10.08 -11.41
N ASN A 161 -13.17 9.59 -12.52
CA ASN A 161 -12.79 8.19 -12.64
C ASN A 161 -11.32 7.99 -12.22
N GLY A 162 -11.12 7.52 -10.99
CA GLY A 162 -9.78 7.25 -10.43
C GLY A 162 -8.91 6.30 -11.28
N TRP A 163 -9.52 5.40 -12.06
CA TRP A 163 -8.79 4.48 -12.96
C TRP A 163 -8.13 5.17 -14.15
N LYS A 164 -8.47 6.43 -14.42
CA LYS A 164 -7.91 7.24 -15.52
C LYS A 164 -6.83 8.22 -15.06
N VAL A 165 -6.53 8.27 -13.76
CA VAL A 165 -5.54 9.20 -13.20
C VAL A 165 -4.13 8.90 -13.70
N TYR A 166 -3.78 7.62 -13.84
CA TYR A 166 -2.46 7.20 -14.30
C TYR A 166 -2.50 6.67 -15.73
N ASP A 167 -1.67 7.27 -16.59
CA ASP A 167 -1.36 6.78 -17.93
C ASP A 167 0.17 6.67 -18.09
N ALA A 168 0.67 5.45 -18.29
CA ALA A 168 2.11 5.17 -18.27
C ALA A 168 2.87 5.93 -19.37
N VAL A 169 2.29 6.04 -20.56
CA VAL A 169 2.89 6.76 -21.69
C VAL A 169 2.93 8.25 -21.41
N SER A 170 1.87 8.83 -20.85
CA SER A 170 1.83 10.25 -20.46
C SER A 170 2.83 10.56 -19.35
N GLU A 171 3.01 9.66 -18.38
CA GLU A 171 4.05 9.83 -17.34
C GLU A 171 5.46 9.79 -17.94
N TYR A 172 5.75 8.87 -18.86
CA TYR A 172 7.03 8.87 -19.57
C TYR A 172 7.23 10.15 -20.41
N LYS A 173 6.20 10.62 -21.11
CA LYS A 173 6.24 11.88 -21.85
C LYS A 173 6.53 13.07 -20.94
N ARG A 174 5.94 13.12 -19.74
CA ARG A 174 6.22 14.15 -18.73
C ARG A 174 7.70 14.18 -18.33
N GLN A 175 8.37 13.03 -18.37
CA GLN A 175 9.81 12.89 -18.11
C GLN A 175 10.69 13.10 -19.36
N GLY A 176 10.11 13.41 -20.53
CA GLY A 176 10.86 13.57 -21.78
C GLY A 176 11.19 12.26 -22.50
N ILE A 177 10.47 11.17 -22.21
CA ILE A 177 10.67 9.84 -22.82
C ILE A 177 9.51 9.52 -23.80
N PRO A 178 9.80 8.94 -24.98
CA PRO A 178 11.10 8.53 -25.49
C PRO A 178 12.00 9.70 -25.93
N ASN A 179 13.31 9.47 -25.95
CA ASN A 179 14.31 10.40 -26.45
C ASN A 179 15.45 9.65 -27.19
N GLU A 180 16.57 10.32 -27.43
CA GLU A 180 17.72 9.74 -28.14
C GLU A 180 18.41 8.60 -27.37
N SER A 181 18.26 8.51 -26.05
CA SER A 181 18.91 7.50 -25.21
C SER A 181 17.96 6.41 -24.73
N TRP A 182 16.66 6.68 -24.66
CA TRP A 182 15.64 5.80 -24.08
C TRP A 182 14.43 5.63 -24.99
N ARG A 183 14.03 4.37 -25.20
CA ARG A 183 12.83 4.00 -25.97
C ARG A 183 11.79 3.33 -25.08
N ILE A 184 10.53 3.45 -25.48
CA ILE A 184 9.44 2.65 -24.90
C ILE A 184 9.35 1.34 -25.69
N THR A 185 9.52 0.20 -25.01
CA THR A 185 9.37 -1.13 -25.59
C THR A 185 7.95 -1.67 -25.38
N LYS A 186 7.54 -2.54 -26.30
CA LYS A 186 6.30 -3.34 -26.26
C LYS A 186 6.55 -4.80 -25.91
N VAL A 187 7.78 -5.17 -25.57
CA VAL A 187 8.17 -6.57 -25.30
C VAL A 187 7.34 -7.22 -24.19
N ASN A 188 6.74 -6.41 -23.29
CA ASN A 188 5.91 -6.89 -22.19
C ASN A 188 4.42 -6.53 -22.34
N ASP A 189 3.94 -6.14 -23.54
CA ASP A 189 2.53 -5.76 -23.77
C ASP A 189 1.54 -6.87 -23.37
N HIS A 190 1.99 -8.13 -23.43
CA HIS A 190 1.24 -9.32 -23.03
C HIS A 190 1.79 -10.01 -21.76
N TYR A 191 2.63 -9.31 -20.99
CA TYR A 191 3.18 -9.81 -19.73
C TYR A 191 4.04 -11.08 -19.85
N GLU A 192 4.55 -11.39 -21.06
CA GLU A 192 5.29 -12.61 -21.36
C GLU A 192 6.74 -12.58 -20.84
N VAL A 193 7.38 -11.41 -20.82
CA VAL A 193 8.75 -11.26 -20.31
C VAL A 193 8.76 -11.19 -18.78
N CYS A 194 7.80 -10.46 -18.20
CA CYS A 194 7.63 -10.35 -16.76
C CYS A 194 6.17 -10.09 -16.41
N ASP A 195 5.53 -11.11 -15.85
CA ASP A 195 4.12 -11.12 -15.42
C ASP A 195 3.79 -10.16 -14.27
N THR A 196 4.81 -9.67 -13.58
CA THR A 196 4.70 -8.81 -12.41
C THR A 196 5.29 -7.41 -12.63
N TYR A 197 5.54 -7.06 -13.90
CA TYR A 197 5.88 -5.72 -14.38
C TYR A 197 4.72 -5.11 -15.17
N PRO A 198 4.71 -3.78 -15.38
CA PRO A 198 3.73 -3.16 -16.28
C PRO A 198 3.96 -3.59 -17.73
N SER A 199 2.95 -3.39 -18.57
CA SER A 199 3.03 -3.67 -20.01
C SER A 199 3.97 -2.71 -20.73
N THR A 200 3.92 -1.42 -20.37
CA THR A 200 4.78 -0.36 -20.91
C THR A 200 6.08 -0.26 -20.10
N LEU A 201 7.23 -0.45 -20.75
CA LEU A 201 8.56 -0.33 -20.15
C LEU A 201 9.42 0.63 -20.96
N ALA A 202 10.25 1.44 -20.29
CA ALA A 202 11.29 2.24 -20.92
C ALA A 202 12.68 1.64 -20.67
N VAL A 203 13.45 1.49 -21.75
CA VAL A 203 14.74 0.78 -21.83
C VAL A 203 15.72 1.57 -22.72
N PRO A 204 17.05 1.33 -22.65
CA PRO A 204 18.01 2.00 -23.51
C PRO A 204 17.72 1.78 -25.01
N VAL A 205 17.88 2.82 -25.83
CA VAL A 205 17.50 2.81 -27.26
C VAL A 205 18.23 1.73 -28.06
N ASN A 206 19.48 1.44 -27.70
CA ASN A 206 20.40 0.58 -28.42
C ASN A 206 20.27 -0.91 -28.03
N ILE A 207 19.38 -1.25 -27.08
CA ILE A 207 19.13 -2.63 -26.68
C ILE A 207 17.86 -3.12 -27.41
N PRO A 208 17.94 -4.13 -28.28
CA PRO A 208 16.77 -4.71 -28.94
C PRO A 208 15.96 -5.63 -28.01
N ASP A 209 14.68 -5.86 -28.32
CA ASP A 209 13.76 -6.65 -27.48
C ASP A 209 14.22 -8.11 -27.27
N GLU A 210 14.90 -8.71 -28.25
CA GLU A 210 15.46 -10.07 -28.10
C GLU A 210 16.59 -10.14 -27.06
N GLU A 211 17.35 -9.06 -26.87
CA GLU A 211 18.34 -8.99 -25.78
C GLU A 211 17.64 -8.83 -24.43
N LEU A 212 16.55 -8.06 -24.35
CA LEU A 212 15.77 -7.91 -23.11
C LEU A 212 15.27 -9.27 -22.58
N LYS A 213 14.86 -10.18 -23.46
CA LYS A 213 14.45 -11.55 -23.08
C LYS A 213 15.59 -12.34 -22.43
N ARG A 214 16.83 -12.14 -22.90
CA ARG A 214 18.02 -12.80 -22.32
C ARG A 214 18.42 -12.19 -20.98
N VAL A 215 18.32 -10.85 -20.85
CA VAL A 215 18.48 -10.16 -19.57
C VAL A 215 17.43 -10.65 -18.56
N ALA A 216 16.18 -10.81 -19.00
CA ALA A 216 15.09 -11.33 -18.17
C ALA A 216 15.37 -12.73 -17.64
N ALA A 217 15.98 -13.61 -18.44
CA ALA A 217 16.39 -14.94 -17.99
C ALA A 217 17.44 -14.91 -16.86
N PHE A 218 18.22 -13.83 -16.75
CA PHE A 218 19.23 -13.66 -15.71
C PHE A 218 18.75 -12.85 -14.48
N ARG A 219 17.58 -12.21 -14.56
CA ARG A 219 17.01 -11.41 -13.47
C ARG A 219 15.87 -12.18 -12.80
N ALA A 220 15.87 -12.25 -11.47
CA ALA A 220 14.87 -13.02 -10.73
C ALA A 220 13.43 -12.61 -11.10
N LYS A 221 12.64 -13.59 -11.58
CA LYS A 221 11.26 -13.40 -12.08
C LYS A 221 11.15 -12.50 -13.34
N GLY A 222 12.21 -12.42 -14.15
CA GLY A 222 12.20 -11.62 -15.38
C GLY A 222 12.22 -10.10 -15.16
N ARG A 223 12.45 -9.64 -13.93
CA ARG A 223 12.41 -8.22 -13.56
C ARG A 223 13.70 -7.51 -13.93
N ILE A 224 13.86 -7.25 -15.22
CA ILE A 224 14.99 -6.55 -15.82
C ILE A 224 15.10 -5.10 -15.32
N PRO A 225 16.28 -4.46 -15.39
CA PRO A 225 16.37 -3.04 -15.07
C PRO A 225 15.54 -2.19 -16.05
N VAL A 226 14.61 -1.41 -15.53
CA VAL A 226 13.74 -0.52 -16.32
C VAL A 226 13.73 0.88 -15.73
N LEU A 227 13.55 1.88 -16.59
CA LEU A 227 13.53 3.28 -16.19
C LEU A 227 12.33 3.57 -15.28
N SER A 228 12.62 4.15 -14.11
CA SER A 228 11.61 4.69 -13.19
C SER A 228 11.58 6.22 -13.22
N TRP A 229 12.75 6.85 -13.34
CA TRP A 229 12.88 8.29 -13.37
C TRP A 229 14.14 8.74 -14.12
N ILE A 230 14.09 9.89 -14.79
CA ILE A 230 15.22 10.55 -15.44
C ILE A 230 15.30 12.04 -15.06
N HIS A 231 16.51 12.52 -14.78
CA HIS A 231 16.77 13.92 -14.47
C HIS A 231 16.65 14.78 -15.74
N PRO A 232 15.88 15.89 -15.74
CA PRO A 232 15.57 16.66 -16.95
C PRO A 232 16.80 17.29 -17.61
N GLU A 233 17.84 17.64 -16.84
CA GLU A 233 19.06 18.28 -17.37
C GLU A 233 20.21 17.29 -17.54
N SER A 234 20.75 16.73 -16.44
CA SER A 234 21.90 15.82 -16.48
C SER A 234 21.65 14.46 -17.14
N GLN A 235 20.40 14.09 -17.44
CA GLN A 235 20.02 12.77 -17.97
C GLN A 235 20.37 11.59 -17.06
N ALA A 236 20.74 11.83 -15.79
CA ALA A 236 20.94 10.77 -14.82
C ALA A 236 19.63 10.03 -14.55
N THR A 237 19.67 8.70 -14.50
CA THR A 237 18.47 7.87 -14.37
C THR A 237 18.43 7.05 -13.10
N VAL A 238 17.22 6.85 -12.57
CA VAL A 238 16.91 5.80 -11.60
C VAL A 238 16.25 4.66 -12.34
N THR A 239 16.93 3.52 -12.38
CA THR A 239 16.37 2.25 -12.88
C THR A 239 16.12 1.30 -11.72
N ARG A 240 15.17 0.38 -11.89
CA ARG A 240 14.82 -0.63 -10.89
C ARG A 240 14.80 -2.03 -11.49
N CYS A 241 15.24 -3.02 -10.75
CA CYS A 241 15.27 -4.43 -11.15
C CYS A 241 15.10 -5.37 -9.95
N SER A 242 15.10 -6.67 -10.22
CA SER A 242 15.38 -7.69 -9.20
C SER A 242 16.88 -8.07 -9.16
N GLN A 243 17.26 -8.82 -8.12
CA GLN A 243 18.61 -9.41 -8.03
C GLN A 243 18.98 -10.26 -9.27
N PRO A 244 20.28 -10.30 -9.63
CA PRO A 244 20.78 -11.19 -10.67
C PRO A 244 20.85 -12.66 -10.20
N MET A 245 20.74 -13.60 -11.13
CA MET A 245 20.76 -15.05 -10.90
C MET A 245 22.18 -15.63 -10.98
N VAL A 246 23.09 -15.04 -10.20
CA VAL A 246 24.53 -15.38 -10.18
C VAL A 246 24.77 -16.78 -9.62
N GLY A 247 24.12 -17.08 -8.49
CA GLY A 247 24.28 -18.31 -7.73
C GLY A 247 25.69 -18.55 -7.18
N VAL A 248 25.87 -19.73 -6.58
CA VAL A 248 27.15 -20.15 -5.98
C VAL A 248 28.28 -20.31 -7.01
N ASN A 249 27.93 -20.64 -8.26
CA ASN A 249 28.90 -20.86 -9.33
C ASN A 249 29.39 -19.56 -9.99
N GLY A 250 28.93 -18.38 -9.53
CA GLY A 250 29.36 -17.11 -10.12
C GLY A 250 28.93 -16.95 -11.58
N LYS A 251 27.72 -17.40 -11.94
CA LYS A 251 27.21 -17.26 -13.31
C LYS A 251 27.15 -15.79 -13.69
N ARG A 252 27.47 -15.53 -14.96
CA ARG A 252 27.48 -14.21 -15.59
C ARG A 252 26.53 -14.20 -16.78
N SER A 253 26.09 -13.01 -17.16
CA SER A 253 25.26 -12.79 -18.35
C SER A 253 25.86 -11.64 -19.14
N LYS A 254 26.38 -11.95 -20.33
CA LYS A 254 26.98 -10.93 -21.22
C LYS A 254 25.94 -9.89 -21.61
N GLU A 255 24.71 -10.34 -21.82
CA GLU A 255 23.58 -9.49 -22.13
C GLU A 255 23.21 -8.57 -20.96
N ASP A 256 23.23 -9.05 -19.70
CA ASP A 256 22.96 -8.20 -18.51
C ASP A 256 24.09 -7.17 -18.27
N GLU A 257 25.35 -7.60 -18.41
CA GLU A 257 26.52 -6.72 -18.32
C GLU A 257 26.48 -5.62 -19.38
N LYS A 258 26.21 -5.98 -20.65
CA LYS A 258 26.00 -5.01 -21.74
C LYS A 258 24.82 -4.10 -21.46
N TYR A 259 23.74 -4.61 -20.87
CA TYR A 259 22.55 -3.85 -20.59
C TYR A 259 22.79 -2.75 -19.53
N LEU A 260 23.48 -3.08 -18.44
CA LEU A 260 23.90 -2.09 -17.44
C LEU A 260 24.90 -1.08 -17.99
N GLN A 261 25.81 -1.52 -18.86
CA GLN A 261 26.69 -0.61 -19.60
C GLN A 261 25.89 0.37 -20.46
N ALA A 262 24.87 -0.09 -21.19
CA ALA A 262 24.00 0.77 -22.00
C ALA A 262 23.20 1.78 -21.16
N ILE A 263 22.81 1.43 -19.92
CA ILE A 263 22.19 2.36 -18.97
C ILE A 263 23.19 3.46 -18.58
N MET A 264 24.46 3.11 -18.34
CA MET A 264 25.48 4.10 -18.03
C MET A 264 25.76 5.00 -19.24
N ASP A 265 25.92 4.43 -20.44
CA ASP A 265 26.20 5.14 -21.69
C ASP A 265 25.05 6.09 -22.10
N ALA A 266 23.83 5.82 -21.65
CA ALA A 266 22.67 6.70 -21.84
C ALA A 266 22.83 8.06 -21.14
N ASN A 267 23.77 8.19 -20.19
CA ASN A 267 24.19 9.44 -19.58
C ASN A 267 25.63 9.78 -19.98
N ALA A 268 25.79 10.72 -20.92
CA ALA A 268 27.08 11.13 -21.46
C ALA A 268 28.05 11.74 -20.42
N GLN A 269 27.56 12.19 -19.26
CA GLN A 269 28.37 12.75 -18.18
C GLN A 269 28.83 11.69 -17.17
N SER A 270 28.36 10.45 -17.29
CA SER A 270 28.68 9.39 -16.33
C SER A 270 29.88 8.56 -16.76
N HIS A 271 30.73 8.23 -15.79
CA HIS A 271 31.83 7.27 -15.94
C HIS A 271 31.69 6.07 -15.00
N LYS A 272 30.62 6.04 -14.18
CA LYS A 272 30.36 4.97 -13.22
C LYS A 272 28.87 4.83 -12.96
N LEU A 273 28.39 3.59 -12.90
CA LEU A 273 27.02 3.26 -12.54
C LEU A 273 26.94 2.86 -11.06
N PHE A 274 26.05 3.47 -10.28
CA PHE A 274 25.81 3.03 -8.91
C PHE A 274 24.66 2.02 -8.86
N ILE A 275 24.91 0.88 -8.22
CA ILE A 275 23.94 -0.16 -7.95
C ILE A 275 23.68 -0.16 -6.45
N PHE A 276 22.48 0.24 -6.05
CA PHE A 276 22.07 0.23 -4.65
C PHE A 276 21.26 -1.03 -4.35
N ASP A 277 21.89 -2.02 -3.71
CA ASP A 277 21.19 -3.18 -3.19
C ASP A 277 20.59 -2.83 -1.83
N ALA A 278 19.26 -2.84 -1.74
CA ALA A 278 18.56 -2.49 -0.53
C ALA A 278 18.96 -3.39 0.66
N ARG A 279 19.39 -4.63 0.42
CA ARG A 279 19.62 -5.63 1.47
C ARG A 279 20.91 -5.34 2.26
N PRO A 280 21.00 -5.84 3.50
CA PRO A 280 22.28 -6.07 4.14
C PRO A 280 23.14 -7.04 3.32
N SER A 281 24.46 -6.83 3.32
CA SER A 281 25.44 -7.66 2.60
C SER A 281 25.30 -9.16 2.93
N VAL A 282 25.08 -9.50 4.20
CA VAL A 282 24.85 -10.88 4.66
C VAL A 282 23.60 -11.52 4.04
N ASN A 283 22.55 -10.74 3.84
CA ASN A 283 21.32 -11.21 3.21
C ASN A 283 21.51 -11.39 1.70
N ALA A 284 22.29 -10.52 1.06
CA ALA A 284 22.66 -10.68 -0.34
C ALA A 284 23.53 -11.93 -0.57
N ALA A 285 24.52 -12.17 0.30
CA ALA A 285 25.32 -13.39 0.29
C ALA A 285 24.47 -14.66 0.50
N ALA A 286 23.52 -14.64 1.45
CA ALA A 286 22.60 -15.76 1.65
C ALA A 286 21.71 -16.04 0.42
N ASN A 287 21.32 -15.00 -0.32
CA ASN A 287 20.58 -15.17 -1.57
C ASN A 287 21.46 -15.73 -2.70
N LYS A 288 22.74 -15.37 -2.75
CA LYS A 288 23.72 -15.98 -3.67
C LYS A 288 23.78 -17.50 -3.48
N MET A 289 23.76 -17.97 -2.23
CA MET A 289 23.70 -19.40 -1.90
C MET A 289 22.41 -20.09 -2.40
N LYS A 290 21.33 -19.34 -2.62
CA LYS A 290 20.03 -19.83 -3.11
C LYS A 290 19.83 -19.64 -4.62
N GLY A 291 20.88 -19.27 -5.35
CA GLY A 291 20.82 -19.09 -6.81
C GLY A 291 20.64 -17.64 -7.28
N GLY A 292 20.34 -16.70 -6.38
CA GLY A 292 20.32 -15.27 -6.67
C GLY A 292 21.72 -14.65 -6.55
N GLY A 293 21.81 -13.44 -6.01
CA GLY A 293 23.10 -12.80 -5.75
C GLY A 293 23.08 -11.30 -5.93
N TYR A 294 24.22 -10.75 -6.31
CA TYR A 294 24.48 -9.33 -6.54
C TYR A 294 25.60 -9.19 -7.58
N GLU A 295 25.69 -8.03 -8.19
CA GLU A 295 26.65 -7.64 -9.22
C GLU A 295 28.07 -7.55 -8.64
N SER A 296 29.01 -8.38 -9.10
CA SER A 296 30.41 -8.35 -8.65
C SER A 296 31.24 -7.36 -9.47
N GLU A 297 32.22 -6.70 -8.84
CA GLU A 297 33.13 -5.73 -9.49
C GLU A 297 33.84 -6.32 -10.73
N ASP A 298 34.26 -7.58 -10.69
CA ASP A 298 34.91 -8.27 -11.83
C ASP A 298 33.99 -8.43 -13.06
N ALA A 299 32.68 -8.52 -12.82
CA ALA A 299 31.69 -8.72 -13.87
C ALA A 299 31.15 -7.39 -14.40
N TYR A 300 31.01 -6.39 -13.51
CA TYR A 300 30.45 -5.08 -13.81
C TYR A 300 31.49 -4.00 -13.50
N GLN A 301 32.52 -3.91 -14.35
CA GLN A 301 33.73 -3.13 -14.10
C GLN A 301 33.48 -1.62 -13.90
N ASN A 302 32.44 -1.10 -14.55
CA ASN A 302 32.06 0.32 -14.44
C ASN A 302 30.94 0.55 -13.42
N ALA A 303 30.64 -0.43 -12.56
CA ALA A 303 29.60 -0.32 -11.54
C ALA A 303 30.18 -0.29 -10.12
N GLU A 304 29.56 0.47 -9.24
CA GLU A 304 29.80 0.47 -7.80
C GLU A 304 28.57 -0.09 -7.08
N LEU A 305 28.75 -1.17 -6.32
CA LEU A 305 27.68 -1.79 -5.54
C LEU A 305 27.69 -1.27 -4.10
N VAL A 306 26.56 -0.76 -3.64
CA VAL A 306 26.36 -0.28 -2.26
C VAL A 306 25.21 -1.04 -1.62
N PHE A 307 25.43 -1.59 -0.42
CA PHE A 307 24.39 -2.21 0.40
C PHE A 307 23.75 -1.19 1.34
N LEU A 308 22.41 -1.12 1.38
CA LEU A 308 21.67 -0.13 2.18
C LEU A 308 21.18 -0.64 3.54
N ASP A 309 21.48 -1.90 3.88
CA ASP A 309 21.12 -2.52 5.17
C ASP A 309 19.62 -2.52 5.53
N ILE A 310 18.73 -2.50 4.53
CA ILE A 310 17.27 -2.60 4.72
C ILE A 310 16.85 -4.06 4.86
N HIS A 311 16.35 -4.42 6.05
CA HIS A 311 15.92 -5.77 6.37
C HIS A 311 14.69 -6.25 5.58
N ASN A 312 14.51 -7.57 5.53
CA ASN A 312 13.40 -8.21 4.81
C ASN A 312 12.05 -8.05 5.53
N ILE A 313 10.97 -8.40 4.82
CA ILE A 313 9.58 -8.26 5.29
C ILE A 313 9.26 -9.02 6.58
N HIS A 314 10.04 -10.04 6.96
CA HIS A 314 9.79 -10.80 8.19
C HIS A 314 10.24 -10.04 9.44
N ARG A 315 11.22 -9.14 9.32
CA ARG A 315 11.65 -8.28 10.43
C ARG A 315 10.78 -7.03 10.61
N ILE A 316 10.03 -6.64 9.58
CA ILE A 316 9.28 -5.38 9.50
C ILE A 316 7.77 -5.66 9.29
N GLY A 317 7.34 -6.92 9.42
CA GLY A 317 6.02 -7.37 9.02
C GLY A 317 4.93 -7.09 10.05
N HIS A 318 3.72 -6.77 9.58
CA HIS A 318 2.54 -6.86 10.42
C HIS A 318 2.17 -8.33 10.66
N GLY A 319 2.23 -8.78 11.92
CA GLY A 319 1.60 -10.05 12.33
C GLY A 319 2.51 -11.23 12.59
N ASP A 320 3.76 -11.04 13.05
CA ASP A 320 4.44 -12.11 13.77
C ASP A 320 3.65 -12.46 15.06
N LYS A 321 3.73 -13.73 15.49
CA LYS A 321 3.08 -14.24 16.71
C LYS A 321 3.61 -13.57 17.98
N ASN A 322 4.78 -12.95 17.91
CA ASN A 322 5.41 -12.30 19.04
C ASN A 322 5.00 -10.82 19.14
N HIS A 323 3.89 -10.57 19.82
CA HIS A 323 3.30 -9.23 19.96
C HIS A 323 4.15 -8.24 20.79
N THR A 324 5.24 -8.70 21.41
CA THR A 324 6.15 -7.89 22.24
C THR A 324 7.42 -7.46 21.50
N ASP A 325 7.53 -7.72 20.20
CA ASP A 325 8.70 -7.31 19.41
C ASP A 325 8.74 -5.79 19.26
N ALA A 326 9.87 -5.18 19.65
CA ALA A 326 10.11 -3.75 19.61
C ALA A 326 10.39 -3.24 18.17
N ASP A 327 10.74 -4.14 17.25
CA ASP A 327 11.10 -3.80 15.86
C ASP A 327 9.89 -3.77 14.90
N ARG A 328 8.68 -3.56 15.45
CA ARG A 328 7.44 -3.51 14.70
C ARG A 328 7.29 -2.16 13.98
N SER A 329 7.91 -2.02 12.82
CA SER A 329 7.75 -0.82 12.00
C SER A 329 6.38 -0.82 11.29
N PRO A 330 5.61 0.29 11.35
CA PRO A 330 4.55 0.52 10.38
C PRO A 330 5.23 0.83 9.05
N VAL A 331 5.27 -0.17 8.16
CA VAL A 331 5.89 -0.10 6.81
C VAL A 331 5.55 1.22 6.09
N PHE A 332 4.37 1.77 6.33
CA PHE A 332 3.94 3.06 5.81
C PHE A 332 4.75 4.26 6.34
N ILE A 333 5.06 4.35 7.64
CA ILE A 333 5.85 5.45 8.21
C ILE A 333 7.30 5.37 7.73
N GLN A 334 7.88 4.17 7.64
CA GLN A 334 9.23 4.02 7.12
C GLN A 334 9.33 4.34 5.62
N PHE A 335 8.31 4.00 4.83
CA PHE A 335 8.21 4.45 3.44
C PHE A 335 8.10 5.97 3.35
N ILE A 336 7.25 6.61 4.16
CA ILE A 336 7.10 8.07 4.20
C ILE A 336 8.41 8.74 4.64
N ASP A 337 9.12 8.19 5.62
CA ASP A 337 10.41 8.70 6.07
C ASP A 337 11.49 8.55 5.00
N CYS A 338 11.57 7.40 4.32
CA CYS A 338 12.49 7.22 3.18
C CYS A 338 12.20 8.21 2.04
N VAL A 339 10.92 8.40 1.67
CA VAL A 339 10.53 9.39 0.65
C VAL A 339 10.88 10.81 1.11
N TRP A 340 10.61 11.15 2.37
CA TRP A 340 10.94 12.45 2.93
C TRP A 340 12.45 12.71 2.94
N GLN A 341 13.27 11.76 3.39
CA GLN A 341 14.73 11.88 3.41
C GLN A 341 15.30 12.04 1.99
N LEU A 342 14.81 11.27 1.01
CA LEU A 342 15.19 11.44 -0.40
C LEU A 342 14.83 12.83 -0.93
N THR A 343 13.64 13.35 -0.60
CA THR A 343 13.25 14.71 -1.02
C THR A 343 14.05 15.82 -0.34
N ARG A 344 14.65 15.56 0.83
CA ARG A 344 15.46 16.55 1.57
C ARG A 344 16.93 16.54 1.20
N GLN A 345 17.51 15.38 0.88
CA GLN A 345 18.92 15.27 0.52
C GLN A 345 19.22 15.93 -0.84
N VAL A 346 18.29 15.86 -1.80
CA VAL A 346 18.49 16.44 -3.15
C VAL A 346 18.40 17.98 -3.18
N ARG A 347 17.94 18.65 -2.11
CA ARG A 347 17.84 20.13 -2.08
C ARG A 347 19.12 20.86 -1.64
N ASN A 348 20.14 20.15 -1.14
CA ASN A 348 21.26 20.80 -0.45
C ASN A 348 22.64 20.67 -1.12
N GLU A 349 22.75 20.11 -2.33
CA GLU A 349 24.04 20.00 -3.05
C GLU A 349 24.14 20.91 -4.29
N CYS A 350 23.28 21.91 -4.40
CA CYS A 350 23.43 23.00 -5.38
C CYS A 350 23.43 24.35 -4.67
N CYS A 351 24.58 24.70 -4.10
CA CYS A 351 24.99 26.08 -3.82
C CYS A 351 26.47 26.21 -4.20
#